data_AF-A0A1Y4Q8B4-F1
#
_entry.id   AF-A0A1Y4Q8B4-F1
#
_cell.length_a   1.000
_cell.length_b   1.000
_cell.length_c   1.000
_cell.angle_alpha   90.00
_cell.angle_beta   90.00
_cell.angle_gamma   90.00
#
_symmetry.space_group_name_H-M   'P 1'
#
loop_
_entity.id
_entity.type
_entity.pdbx_description
1 polymer ?
#
loop_
_entity_poly.entity_id
_entity_poly.type
_entity_poly.pdbx_seq_one_letter_code
_entity_poly.pdbx_strand_id
1 'polypeptide(L)' 'MKRPTSPEDVQKVFDCYCKKILKNEAINIQKHYQRMNDLQISFSELTPEQLAELSTYDDYST' A
#
# COMPACT_ATOMS: atom_id res chain seq x y z
N MET A 1 13.02 -30.62 11.66
CA MET A 1 13.65 -30.03 10.46
C MET A 1 15.15 -30.23 10.56
N LYS A 2 15.81 -30.80 9.54
CA LYS A 2 17.28 -30.89 9.54
C LYS A 2 17.83 -29.46 9.42
N ARG A 3 18.69 -29.07 10.35
CA ARG A 3 19.35 -27.76 10.31
C ARG A 3 20.27 -27.77 9.09
N PRO A 4 20.30 -26.72 8.26
CA PRO A 4 21.26 -26.64 7.17
C PRO A 4 22.67 -26.76 7.77
N THR A 5 23.40 -27.78 7.35
CA THR A 5 24.70 -28.15 7.92
C THR A 5 25.86 -27.74 7.02
N SER A 6 25.60 -27.51 5.73
CA SER A 6 26.60 -26.99 4.80
C SER A 6 26.45 -25.46 4.60
N PRO A 7 27.54 -24.73 4.31
CA PRO A 7 27.47 -23.31 3.97
C PRO A 7 26.52 -23.01 2.80
N GLU A 8 26.47 -23.90 1.80
CA GLU A 8 25.56 -23.78 0.66
C GLU A 8 24.09 -23.87 1.07
N ASP A 9 23.74 -24.77 1.99
CA ASP A 9 22.37 -24.90 2.48
C ASP A 9 21.94 -23.67 3.28
N VAL A 10 22.86 -23.10 4.07
CA VAL A 10 22.60 -21.85 4.81
C VAL A 10 22.34 -20.69 3.84
N GLN A 11 23.15 -20.57 2.78
CA GLN A 11 22.97 -19.54 1.76
C GLN A 11 21.62 -19.69 1.03
N LYS A 12 21.25 -20.92 0.64
CA LYS A 12 19.96 -21.20 -0.01
C LYS A 12 18.77 -20.86 0.90
N VAL A 13 18.85 -21.19 2.19
CA VAL A 13 17.79 -20.85 3.16
C VAL A 13 17.65 -19.33 3.31
N PHE A 14 18.77 -18.61 3.40
CA PHE A 14 18.76 -17.16 3.50
C PHE A 14 18.20 -16.50 2.23
N ASP A 15 18.62 -16.95 1.05
CA ASP A 15 18.09 -16.46 -0.23
C ASP A 15 16.57 -16.69 -0.36
N CYS A 16 16.09 -17.90 -0.02
CA CYS A 16 14.67 -18.21 0.04
C CYS A 16 13.91 -17.30 1.01
N TYR A 17 14.51 -17.01 2.17
CA TYR A 17 13.92 -16.10 3.16
C TYR A 17 13.79 -14.67 2.58
N CYS A 18 14.87 -14.11 2.03
CA CYS A 18 14.86 -12.79 1.41
C CYS A 18 13.81 -12.69 0.29
N LYS A 19 13.77 -13.67 -0.61
CA LYS A 19 12.78 -13.73 -1.69
C LYS A 19 11.35 -13.73 -1.15
N LYS A 20 11.09 -14.49 -0.08
CA LYS A 20 9.77 -14.55 0.56
C LYS A 20 9.38 -13.20 1.16
N ILE A 21 10.29 -12.54 1.86
CA ILE A 21 10.04 -11.21 2.45
C ILE A 21 9.73 -10.20 1.35
N LEU A 22 10.58 -10.09 0.34
CA LEU A 22 10.37 -9.14 -0.77
C LEU A 22 9.05 -9.38 -1.50
N LYS A 23 8.69 -10.65 -1.75
CA LYS A 23 7.40 -10.99 -2.36
C LYS A 23 6.22 -10.55 -1.49
N ASN A 24 6.30 -10.80 -0.18
CA ASN A 24 5.21 -10.44 0.74
C ASN A 24 5.04 -8.92 0.84
N GLU A 25 6.14 -8.16 0.90
CA GLU A 25 6.10 -6.70 0.90
C GLU A 25 5.48 -6.15 -0.40
N ALA A 26 5.87 -6.69 -1.56
CA ALA A 26 5.27 -6.31 -2.83
C ALA A 26 3.74 -6.56 -2.85
N ILE A 27 3.30 -7.72 -2.34
CA ILE A 27 1.88 -8.06 -2.21
C ILE A 27 1.17 -7.09 -1.26
N ASN A 28 1.78 -6.75 -0.13
CA ASN A 28 1.20 -5.83 0.86
C ASN A 28 1.01 -4.43 0.26
N ILE A 29 2.00 -3.91 -0.46
CA ILE A 29 1.92 -2.63 -1.16
C ILE A 29 0.78 -2.64 -2.18
N GLN A 30 0.68 -3.69 -3.00
CA GLN A 30 -0.40 -3.82 -3.99
C GLN A 30 -1.78 -3.86 -3.32
N LYS A 31 -1.93 -4.63 -2.24
CA LYS A 31 -3.19 -4.70 -1.48
C LYS A 31 -3.55 -3.35 -0.84
N HIS A 32 -2.55 -2.62 -0.36
CA HIS A 32 -2.76 -1.29 0.20
C HIS A 32 -3.29 -0.32 -0.86
N TYR A 33 -2.65 -0.28 -2.03
CA TYR A 33 -3.12 0.54 -3.15
C TYR A 33 -4.50 0.14 -3.64
N GLN A 34 -4.79 -1.16 -3.76
CA GLN A 34 -6.13 -1.62 -4.13
C GLN A 34 -7.18 -1.11 -3.14
N ARG A 35 -6.92 -1.26 -1.83
CA ARG A 35 -7.83 -0.76 -0.80
C ARG A 35 -7.99 0.76 -0.86
N MET A 36 -6.92 1.50 -1.12
CA MET A 36 -6.99 2.97 -1.27
C MET A 36 -7.88 3.33 -2.46
N ASN A 37 -7.69 2.69 -3.61
CA ASN A 37 -8.49 2.92 -4.82
C ASN A 37 -9.97 2.50 -4.65
N ASP A 38 -10.24 1.47 -3.84
CA ASP A 38 -11.62 1.04 -3.57
C ASP A 38 -12.37 2.01 -2.63
N LEU A 39 -11.65 2.77 -1.80
CA LEU A 39 -12.21 3.64 -0.77
C LEU A 39 -12.11 5.14 -1.10
N GLN A 40 -11.17 5.51 -1.96
CA GLN A 40 -10.88 6.90 -2.31
C GLN A 40 -11.18 7.12 -3.78
N ILE A 41 -11.66 8.32 -4.07
CA ILE A 41 -11.85 8.81 -5.44
C ILE A 41 -10.95 10.03 -5.61
N SER A 42 -10.42 10.23 -6.81
CA SER A 42 -9.62 11.44 -7.07
C SER A 42 -10.52 12.66 -7.04
N PHE A 43 -10.07 13.78 -6.49
CA PHE A 43 -10.82 15.05 -6.58
C PHE A 43 -11.08 15.48 -8.03
N SER A 44 -10.25 15.06 -8.98
CA SER A 44 -10.49 15.30 -10.41
C SER A 44 -11.70 14.53 -10.98
N GLU A 45 -12.15 13.50 -10.28
CA GLU A 45 -13.31 12.67 -10.66
C GLU A 45 -14.60 13.14 -9.98
N LEU A 46 -14.51 14.08 -9.02
CA LEU A 46 -15.68 14.68 -8.39
C LEU A 46 -16.35 15.68 -9.34
N THR A 47 -17.68 15.72 -9.32
CA THR A 47 -18.41 16.81 -9.97
C THR A 47 -18.24 18.11 -9.18
N PRO A 48 -18.47 19.28 -9.81
CA PRO A 48 -18.39 20.56 -9.10
C PRO A 48 -19.30 20.63 -7.86
N GLU A 49 -20.46 19.98 -7.91
CA GLU A 49 -21.42 19.91 -6.80
C GLU A 49 -20.85 19.11 -5.62
N GLN A 50 -20.31 17.91 -5.90
CA GLN A 50 -19.68 17.07 -4.87
C GLN A 50 -18.45 17.76 -4.26
N LEU A 51 -17.68 18.49 -5.07
CA LEU A 51 -16.54 19.26 -4.59
C LEU A 51 -16.99 20.42 -3.69
N ALA A 52 -18.08 21.10 -4.04
CA ALA A 52 -18.64 22.20 -3.26
C ALA A 52 -19.11 21.73 -1.86
N GLU A 53 -19.69 20.53 -1.76
CA GLU A 53 -20.07 19.90 -0.48
C GLU A 53 -18.88 19.67 0.47
N LEU A 54 -17.66 19.57 -0.05
CA LEU A 54 -16.44 19.43 0.74
C LEU A 54 -15.88 20.76 1.26
N SER A 55 -16.44 21.89 0.83
CA SER A 55 -15.97 23.23 1.17
C SER A 55 -16.97 23.98 2.06
N THR A 56 -16.45 24.73 3.02
CA THR A 56 -17.23 25.61 3.90
C THR A 56 -16.64 27.02 3.83
N TYR A 57 -17.50 28.02 3.69
CA TYR A 57 -17.10 29.42 3.67
C TYR A 57 -17.57 30.09 4.95
N ASP A 58 -16.65 30.80 5.60
CA ASP A 58 -16.98 31.67 6.72
C ASP A 58 -17.47 33.02 6.18
N ASP A 59 -18.61 33.49 6.68
CA ASP A 59 -19.10 34.83 6.39
C ASP A 59 -18.48 35.82 7.40
N TYR A 60 -17.44 36.51 6.97
CA TYR A 60 -16.88 37.64 7.72
C TYR A 60 -17.53 38.94 7.24
N SER A 61 -18.20 39.66 8.14
CA SER A 61 -18.71 41.01 7.89
C SER A 61 -17.55 41.94 7.52
N THR A 62 -17.72 42.68 6.43
CA THR A 62 -16.86 43.83 6.10
C THR A 62 -17.28 45.08 6.86
#